data_AF-A0ABD1EI00-F1
#
_entry.id   AF-A0ABD1EI00-F1
#
_cell.length_a   1.000
_cell.length_b   1.000
_cell.length_c   1.000
_cell.angle_alpha   90.00
_cell.angle_beta   90.00
_cell.angle_gamma   90.00
#
_symmetry.space_group_name_H-M   'P 1'
#
loop_
_entity.id
_entity.type
_entity.pdbx_description
1 polymer ?
#
loop_
_entity_poly.entity_id
_entity_poly.type
_entity_poly.pdbx_seq_one_letter_code
_entity_poly.pdbx_strand_id
1 'polypeptide(L)'
;MSDRHFIVNKMLQIFIVSFSFTLIEATIDLNSGELQYLADHLTLEECRRLIAAAHFKNYDEPIALDQAERKVSKDLSCLDHLYHWNSQEGEGKGQTHDILEHRLRQLGRDDLADWLGKAVFHQLGVDLKNGIEENLNNFATSTPIEDENESMITLEPLIPKIEDPRSYDVLDYFFYSLAVGLSLTVVGLCFKVLWSSVRAKIKKKLSSNRLG
;
A
#
# COMPACT_ATOMS: atom_id res chain seq x y z
N MET A 1 2.81 20.94 35.99
CA MET A 1 4.08 20.88 35.20
C MET A 1 4.45 19.45 34.80
N SER A 2 3.84 18.41 35.40
CA SER A 2 4.03 16.99 35.07
C SER A 2 3.40 16.58 33.71
N ASP A 3 2.25 17.15 33.35
CA ASP A 3 1.46 16.68 32.19
C ASP A 3 2.08 17.01 30.83
N ARG A 4 2.83 18.12 30.74
CA ARG A 4 3.52 18.52 29.49
C ARG A 4 4.61 17.54 29.09
N HIS A 5 5.34 16.97 30.06
CA HIS A 5 6.37 15.96 29.79
C HIS A 5 5.75 14.63 29.37
N PHE A 6 4.58 14.28 29.92
CA PHE A 6 3.84 13.10 29.52
C PHE A 6 3.35 13.19 28.06
N ILE A 7 2.79 14.33 27.67
CA ILE A 7 2.31 14.58 26.30
C ILE A 7 3.45 14.56 25.29
N VAL A 8 4.57 15.25 25.58
CA VAL A 8 5.73 15.29 24.66
C VAL A 8 6.34 13.90 24.46
N ASN A 9 6.43 13.08 25.51
CA ASN A 9 6.94 11.71 25.39
C ASN A 9 5.99 10.81 24.58
N LYS A 10 4.68 10.97 24.74
CA LYS A 10 3.68 10.25 23.93
C LYS A 10 3.71 10.69 22.47
N MET A 11 3.86 11.98 22.19
CA MET A 11 4.01 12.50 20.82
C MET A 11 5.30 12.00 20.16
N LEU A 12 6.41 11.93 20.91
CA LEU A 12 7.68 11.37 20.43
C LEU A 12 7.55 9.87 20.11
N GLN A 13 6.87 9.10 20.97
CA GLN A 13 6.59 7.68 20.73
C GLN A 13 5.74 7.50 19.47
N ILE A 14 4.67 8.29 19.30
CA ILE A 14 3.82 8.27 18.10
C ILE A 14 4.65 8.62 16.85
N PHE A 15 5.53 9.62 16.94
CA PHE A 15 6.40 10.01 15.83
C PHE A 15 7.40 8.91 15.45
N ILE A 16 8.04 8.25 16.44
CA ILE A 16 8.96 7.13 16.20
C ILE A 16 8.23 5.95 15.55
N VAL A 17 7.04 5.61 16.05
CA VAL A 17 6.21 4.54 15.50
C VAL A 17 5.77 4.89 14.07
N SER A 18 5.25 6.09 13.84
CA SER A 18 4.83 6.57 12.52
C SER A 18 5.99 6.59 11.50
N PHE A 19 7.16 7.08 11.91
CA PHE A 19 8.38 7.07 11.10
C PHE A 19 8.87 5.65 10.79
N SER A 20 8.69 4.71 11.72
CA SER A 20 9.00 3.30 11.50
C SER A 20 8.02 2.64 10.52
N PHE A 21 6.74 3.01 10.56
CA PHE A 21 5.73 2.53 9.59
C PHE A 21 5.98 3.07 8.18
N THR A 22 6.54 4.29 8.04
CA THR A 22 6.92 4.84 6.72
C THR A 22 8.15 4.15 6.10
N LEU A 23 8.84 3.28 6.86
CA LEU A 23 9.96 2.46 6.38
C LEU A 23 9.54 1.04 5.97
N ILE A 24 8.24 0.71 6.02
CA ILE A 24 7.74 -0.56 5.50
C ILE A 24 7.62 -0.44 3.98
N GLU A 25 8.73 -0.66 3.28
CA GLU A 25 8.70 -1.06 1.87
C GLU A 25 8.26 -2.53 1.82
N ALA A 26 6.97 -2.76 1.66
CA ALA A 26 6.42 -3.96 1.00
C ALA A 26 4.89 -3.97 1.11
N THR A 27 4.21 -3.68 0.01
CA THR A 27 2.99 -4.41 -0.33
C THR A 27 3.44 -5.58 -1.19
N ILE A 28 4.17 -6.54 -0.59
CA ILE A 28 4.42 -7.82 -1.27
C ILE A 28 3.09 -8.56 -1.17
N ASP A 29 2.38 -8.57 -2.27
CA ASP A 29 1.03 -9.08 -2.37
C ASP A 29 0.96 -10.41 -3.15
N LEU A 30 2.06 -10.84 -3.75
CA LEU A 30 2.20 -12.15 -4.40
C LEU A 30 2.64 -13.24 -3.42
N ASN A 31 1.82 -14.29 -3.29
CA ASN A 31 2.13 -15.49 -2.53
C ASN A 31 2.64 -16.66 -3.41
N SER A 32 3.14 -17.72 -2.78
CA SER A 32 3.67 -18.91 -3.47
C SER A 32 2.65 -19.64 -4.34
N GLY A 33 1.38 -19.67 -3.91
CA GLY A 33 0.28 -20.29 -4.67
C GLY A 33 -0.04 -19.53 -5.95
N GLU A 34 0.04 -18.20 -5.91
CA GLU A 34 -0.17 -17.36 -7.09
C GLU A 34 0.94 -17.52 -8.11
N LEU A 35 2.19 -17.55 -7.66
CA LEU A 35 3.33 -17.82 -8.54
C LEU A 35 3.28 -19.22 -9.14
N GLN A 36 2.86 -20.22 -8.36
CA GLN A 36 2.64 -21.58 -8.85
C GLN A 36 1.56 -21.61 -9.93
N TYR A 37 0.42 -20.96 -9.70
CA TYR A 37 -0.66 -20.92 -10.68
C TYR A 37 -0.21 -20.28 -11.99
N LEU A 38 0.50 -19.16 -11.94
CA LEU A 38 1.09 -18.55 -13.13
C LEU A 38 2.05 -19.53 -13.83
N ALA A 39 2.92 -20.21 -13.07
CA ALA A 39 3.87 -21.17 -13.62
C ALA A 39 3.20 -22.37 -14.33
N ASP A 40 2.05 -22.81 -13.82
CA ASP A 40 1.31 -23.95 -14.38
C ASP A 40 0.51 -23.58 -15.65
N HIS A 41 0.19 -22.29 -15.84
CA HIS A 41 -0.64 -21.80 -16.95
C HIS A 41 0.14 -21.01 -18.02
N LEU A 42 1.45 -20.82 -17.81
CA LEU A 42 2.37 -20.26 -18.78
C LEU A 42 3.22 -21.37 -19.40
N THR A 43 3.39 -21.32 -20.71
CA THR A 43 4.44 -22.09 -21.37
C THR A 43 5.82 -21.58 -20.94
N LEU A 44 6.86 -22.41 -21.11
CA LEU A 44 8.23 -22.02 -20.77
C LEU A 44 8.67 -20.76 -21.55
N GLU A 45 8.23 -20.60 -22.79
CA GLU A 45 8.53 -19.43 -23.63
C GLU A 45 7.82 -18.17 -23.11
N GLU A 46 6.50 -18.26 -22.87
CA GLU A 46 5.73 -17.14 -22.31
C GLU A 46 6.27 -16.71 -20.96
N CYS A 47 6.67 -17.66 -20.11
CA CYS A 47 7.24 -17.36 -18.81
C CYS A 47 8.57 -16.61 -18.92
N ARG A 48 9.47 -17.04 -19.82
CA ARG A 48 10.74 -16.33 -20.05
C ARG A 48 10.51 -14.93 -20.60
N ARG A 49 9.50 -14.76 -21.47
CA ARG A 49 9.06 -13.43 -21.94
C ARG A 49 8.49 -12.59 -20.82
N LEU A 50 7.65 -13.15 -19.95
CA LEU A 50 7.07 -12.46 -18.79
C LEU A 50 8.17 -11.95 -17.86
N ILE A 51 9.11 -12.80 -17.50
CA ILE A 51 10.24 -12.44 -16.62
C ILE A 51 11.09 -11.36 -17.27
N ALA A 52 11.46 -11.54 -18.55
CA ALA A 52 12.20 -10.55 -19.30
C ALA A 52 11.48 -9.19 -19.34
N ALA A 53 10.16 -9.19 -19.55
CA ALA A 53 9.33 -7.99 -19.56
C ALA A 53 9.23 -7.34 -18.17
N ALA A 54 9.17 -8.16 -17.11
CA ALA A 54 9.06 -7.71 -15.73
C ALA A 54 10.33 -6.99 -15.22
N HIS A 55 11.48 -7.15 -15.87
CA HIS A 55 12.68 -6.35 -15.57
C HIS A 55 12.63 -4.91 -16.11
N PHE A 56 11.74 -4.62 -17.07
CA PHE A 56 11.58 -3.27 -17.58
C PHE A 56 10.62 -2.49 -16.68
N LYS A 57 10.95 -1.22 -16.41
CA LYS A 57 10.13 -0.31 -15.59
C LYS A 57 9.26 0.64 -16.41
N ASN A 58 9.32 0.53 -17.73
CA ASN A 58 8.55 1.40 -18.62
C ASN A 58 7.11 0.90 -18.74
N TYR A 59 6.17 1.81 -18.96
CA TYR A 59 4.77 1.43 -19.17
C TYR A 59 4.59 0.64 -20.47
N ASP A 60 5.19 1.10 -21.56
CA ASP A 60 5.06 0.47 -22.88
C ASP A 60 5.76 -0.90 -22.97
N GLU A 61 5.42 -1.67 -24.00
CA GLU A 61 6.07 -2.94 -24.28
C GLU A 61 7.58 -2.72 -24.55
N PRO A 62 8.47 -3.52 -23.96
CA PRO A 62 9.90 -3.29 -24.13
C PRO A 62 10.38 -3.53 -25.57
N ILE A 63 10.91 -2.47 -26.21
CA ILE A 63 11.49 -2.53 -27.57
C ILE A 63 12.60 -3.61 -27.69
N ALA A 64 13.26 -3.95 -26.58
CA ALA A 64 14.35 -4.93 -26.52
C ALA A 64 13.95 -6.27 -25.85
N LEU A 65 12.66 -6.61 -25.84
CA LEU A 65 12.15 -7.81 -25.16
C LEU A 65 12.83 -9.09 -25.65
N ASP A 66 12.99 -9.27 -26.97
CA ASP A 66 13.66 -10.44 -27.55
C ASP A 66 15.13 -10.58 -27.13
N GLN A 67 15.80 -9.46 -26.82
CA GLN A 67 17.19 -9.49 -26.34
C GLN A 67 17.23 -9.82 -24.85
N ALA A 68 16.28 -9.32 -24.07
CA ALA A 68 16.16 -9.61 -22.64
C ALA A 68 15.77 -11.08 -22.41
N GLU A 69 14.82 -11.61 -23.18
CA GLU A 69 14.39 -13.01 -23.11
C GLU A 69 15.55 -13.98 -23.36
N ARG A 70 16.46 -13.65 -24.27
CA ARG A 70 17.67 -14.45 -24.53
C ARG A 70 18.65 -14.49 -23.36
N LYS A 71 18.59 -13.53 -22.44
CA LYS A 71 19.41 -13.49 -21.22
C LYS A 71 18.80 -14.27 -20.06
N VAL A 72 17.49 -14.55 -20.12
CA VAL A 72 16.81 -15.39 -19.12
C VAL A 72 17.29 -16.83 -19.29
N SER A 73 17.74 -17.44 -18.19
CA SER A 73 18.23 -18.84 -18.21
C SER A 73 17.18 -19.79 -18.80
N LYS A 74 17.63 -20.78 -19.59
CA LYS A 74 16.76 -21.82 -20.16
C LYS A 74 16.67 -23.06 -19.27
N ASP A 75 17.54 -23.15 -18.27
CA ASP A 75 17.73 -24.36 -17.46
C ASP A 75 16.84 -24.38 -16.21
N LEU A 76 16.19 -23.26 -15.89
CA LEU A 76 15.30 -23.11 -14.74
C LEU A 76 13.84 -23.33 -15.14
N SER A 77 13.05 -23.87 -14.22
CA SER A 77 11.60 -23.95 -14.38
C SER A 77 10.97 -22.56 -14.37
N CYS A 78 9.75 -22.42 -14.90
CA CYS A 78 9.04 -21.15 -14.84
C CYS A 78 8.84 -20.67 -13.40
N LEU A 79 8.50 -21.60 -12.51
CA LEU A 79 8.33 -21.34 -11.09
C LEU A 79 9.61 -20.79 -10.44
N ASP A 80 10.77 -21.39 -10.74
CA ASP A 80 12.05 -20.93 -10.21
C ASP A 80 12.38 -19.52 -10.70
N HIS A 81 12.07 -19.19 -11.95
CA HIS A 81 12.23 -17.82 -12.46
C HIS A 81 11.34 -16.82 -11.74
N LEU A 82 10.07 -17.17 -11.53
CA LEU A 82 9.11 -16.32 -10.82
C LEU A 82 9.52 -16.09 -9.35
N TYR A 83 9.98 -17.14 -8.66
CA TYR A 83 10.53 -17.01 -7.31
C TYR A 83 11.80 -16.17 -7.28
N HIS A 84 12.69 -16.36 -8.25
CA HIS A 84 13.91 -15.56 -8.35
C HIS A 84 13.53 -14.08 -8.49
N TRP A 85 12.70 -13.74 -9.48
CA TRP A 85 12.26 -12.38 -9.70
C TRP A 85 11.60 -11.76 -8.46
N ASN A 86 10.72 -12.50 -7.77
CA ASN A 86 10.02 -12.01 -6.58
C ASN A 86 10.94 -11.86 -5.34
N SER A 87 12.12 -12.48 -5.33
CA SER A 87 13.04 -12.46 -4.19
C SER A 87 14.23 -11.51 -4.36
N GLN A 88 14.54 -11.04 -5.58
CA GLN A 88 15.72 -10.21 -5.86
C GLN A 88 15.48 -8.71 -5.73
N GLU A 89 16.40 -8.03 -5.06
CA GLU A 89 16.42 -6.56 -4.94
C GLU A 89 16.68 -5.89 -6.30
N GLY A 90 15.83 -4.94 -6.67
CA GLY A 90 15.91 -4.27 -7.97
C GLY A 90 15.17 -4.98 -9.10
N GLU A 91 14.63 -6.17 -8.83
CA GLU A 91 13.72 -6.91 -9.71
C GLU A 91 12.28 -6.80 -9.16
N GLY A 92 11.69 -7.91 -8.71
CA GLY A 92 10.34 -7.98 -8.16
C GLY A 92 10.25 -7.82 -6.64
N LYS A 93 11.37 -7.90 -5.89
CA LYS A 93 11.31 -7.78 -4.42
C LYS A 93 10.74 -6.41 -4.01
N GLY A 94 9.64 -6.44 -3.26
CA GLY A 94 8.95 -5.25 -2.79
C GLY A 94 8.13 -4.53 -3.87
N GLN A 95 7.99 -5.12 -5.06
CA GLN A 95 7.03 -4.68 -6.06
C GLN A 95 5.66 -5.35 -5.82
N THR A 96 4.62 -4.75 -6.40
CA THR A 96 3.24 -5.22 -6.37
C THR A 96 2.92 -6.13 -7.56
N HIS A 97 1.85 -6.92 -7.44
CA HIS A 97 1.37 -7.84 -8.49
C HIS A 97 1.02 -7.15 -9.81
N ASP A 98 0.71 -5.85 -9.76
CA ASP A 98 0.36 -5.02 -10.91
C ASP A 98 1.42 -5.05 -12.02
N ILE A 99 2.69 -5.22 -11.68
CA ILE A 99 3.77 -5.36 -12.67
C ILE A 99 3.59 -6.63 -13.49
N LEU A 100 3.37 -7.78 -12.83
CA LEU A 100 3.15 -9.03 -13.54
C LEU A 100 1.82 -8.98 -14.31
N GLU A 101 0.77 -8.42 -13.71
CA GLU A 101 -0.52 -8.22 -14.36
C GLU A 101 -0.39 -7.41 -15.65
N HIS A 102 0.30 -6.28 -15.58
CA HIS A 102 0.53 -5.41 -16.73
C HIS A 102 1.35 -6.10 -17.82
N ARG A 103 2.39 -6.85 -17.45
CA ARG A 103 3.19 -7.62 -18.43
C ARG A 103 2.43 -8.78 -19.04
N LEU A 104 1.57 -9.46 -18.28
CA LEU A 104 0.70 -10.50 -18.80
C LEU A 104 -0.23 -9.95 -19.89
N ARG A 105 -0.82 -8.76 -19.69
CA ARG A 105 -1.61 -8.08 -20.73
C ARG A 105 -0.81 -7.76 -21.98
N GLN A 106 0.40 -7.26 -21.83
CA GLN A 106 1.29 -6.98 -22.97
C GLN A 106 1.64 -8.23 -23.78
N LEU A 107 1.68 -9.40 -23.11
CA LEU A 107 1.90 -10.69 -23.76
C LEU A 107 0.62 -11.33 -24.30
N GLY A 108 -0.54 -10.65 -24.23
CA GLY A 108 -1.83 -11.16 -24.67
C GLY A 108 -2.43 -12.22 -23.73
N ARG A 109 -1.96 -12.30 -22.48
CA ARG A 109 -2.47 -13.18 -21.42
C ARG A 109 -3.40 -12.43 -20.48
N ASP A 110 -4.43 -11.82 -21.04
CA ASP A 110 -5.45 -11.07 -20.30
C ASP A 110 -6.19 -11.98 -19.30
N ASP A 111 -6.33 -13.28 -19.64
CA ASP A 111 -6.89 -14.32 -18.76
C ASP A 111 -6.14 -14.41 -17.43
N LEU A 112 -4.81 -14.50 -17.49
CA LEU A 112 -3.96 -14.61 -16.31
C LEU A 112 -3.82 -13.28 -15.57
N ALA A 113 -3.80 -12.16 -16.30
CA ALA A 113 -3.78 -10.84 -15.70
C ALA A 113 -5.04 -10.61 -14.85
N ASP A 114 -6.22 -10.87 -15.41
CA ASP A 114 -7.49 -10.69 -14.71
C ASP A 114 -7.67 -11.69 -13.57
N TRP A 115 -7.13 -12.91 -13.71
CA TRP A 115 -7.09 -13.87 -12.62
C TRP A 115 -6.19 -13.38 -11.48
N LEU A 116 -4.98 -12.91 -11.80
CA LEU A 116 -3.99 -12.47 -10.80
C LEU A 116 -4.50 -11.29 -9.99
N GLY A 117 -5.05 -10.27 -10.65
CA GLY A 117 -5.65 -9.11 -9.97
C GLY A 117 -6.82 -9.49 -9.05
N LYS A 118 -7.56 -10.55 -9.34
CA LYS A 118 -8.63 -11.06 -8.45
C LYS A 118 -8.10 -11.93 -7.32
N ALA A 119 -7.10 -12.77 -7.59
CA ALA A 119 -6.54 -13.73 -6.65
C ALA A 119 -5.88 -13.02 -5.46
N VAL A 120 -5.08 -12.00 -5.74
CA VAL A 120 -4.33 -11.24 -4.73
C VAL A 120 -5.25 -10.54 -3.72
N PHE A 121 -6.44 -10.11 -4.15
CA PHE A 121 -7.43 -9.47 -3.27
C PHE A 121 -8.54 -10.41 -2.80
N HIS A 122 -8.43 -11.73 -3.02
CA HIS A 122 -9.52 -12.65 -2.73
C HIS A 122 -9.92 -12.63 -1.25
N GLN A 123 -8.93 -12.69 -0.35
CA GLN A 123 -9.20 -12.66 1.09
C GLN A 123 -9.83 -11.35 1.53
N LEU A 124 -9.35 -10.21 1.01
CA LEU A 124 -9.93 -8.90 1.30
C LEU A 124 -11.38 -8.82 0.83
N GLY A 125 -11.70 -9.38 -0.34
CA GLY A 125 -13.06 -9.46 -0.86
C GLY A 125 -13.98 -10.34 -0.01
N VAL A 126 -13.46 -11.48 0.47
CA VAL A 126 -14.20 -12.37 1.37
C VAL A 126 -14.50 -11.68 2.71
N ASP A 127 -13.50 -11.05 3.32
CA ASP A 127 -13.66 -10.38 4.60
C ASP A 127 -14.62 -9.19 4.51
N LEU A 128 -14.53 -8.39 3.42
CA LEU A 128 -15.46 -7.30 3.15
C LEU A 128 -16.89 -7.81 3.00
N LYS A 129 -17.10 -8.88 2.23
CA LYS A 129 -18.42 -9.49 2.03
C LYS A 129 -19.00 -9.97 3.36
N ASN A 130 -18.20 -10.69 4.14
CA ASN A 130 -18.64 -11.21 5.44
C ASN A 130 -19.03 -10.07 6.40
N GLY A 131 -18.25 -8.98 6.44
CA GLY A 131 -18.58 -7.82 7.28
C GLY A 131 -19.85 -7.08 6.83
N ILE A 132 -20.12 -7.02 5.53
CA ILE A 132 -21.38 -6.48 5.00
C ILE A 132 -22.55 -7.38 5.40
N GLU A 133 -22.44 -8.70 5.19
CA GLU A 133 -23.49 -9.66 5.54
C GLU A 133 -23.80 -9.66 7.05
N GLU A 134 -22.77 -9.59 7.89
CA GLU A 134 -22.92 -9.49 9.35
C GLU A 134 -23.67 -8.21 9.75
N ASN A 135 -23.28 -7.04 9.19
CA ASN A 135 -23.97 -5.78 9.48
C ASN A 135 -25.42 -5.77 9.00
N LEU A 136 -25.71 -6.30 7.81
CA LEU A 136 -27.07 -6.38 7.28
C LEU A 136 -27.95 -7.31 8.12
N ASN A 137 -27.42 -8.45 8.58
CA ASN A 137 -28.14 -9.36 9.47
C ASN A 137 -28.42 -8.74 10.85
N ASN A 138 -27.46 -7.98 11.37
CA ASN A 138 -27.64 -7.23 12.62
C ASN A 138 -28.70 -6.13 12.46
N PHE A 139 -28.75 -5.45 11.32
CA PHE A 139 -29.75 -4.41 11.02
C PHE A 139 -31.17 -5.00 10.87
N ALA A 140 -31.29 -6.14 10.19
CA ALA A 140 -32.57 -6.85 10.04
C ALA A 140 -33.11 -7.35 11.40
N THR A 141 -32.23 -7.73 12.33
CA THR A 141 -32.61 -8.23 13.66
C THR A 141 -32.96 -7.11 14.65
N SER A 142 -32.54 -5.87 14.37
CA SER A 142 -32.72 -4.69 15.24
C SER A 142 -33.84 -3.74 14.81
N THR A 143 -34.80 -4.22 14.01
CA THR A 143 -36.09 -3.55 13.82
C THR A 143 -37.17 -4.19 14.71
N PRO A 144 -37.32 -3.77 15.98
CA PRO A 144 -38.58 -3.96 16.68
C PRO A 144 -39.66 -3.19 15.93
N ILE A 145 -40.71 -3.91 15.56
CA ILE A 145 -42.02 -3.35 15.19
C ILE A 145 -42.46 -2.41 16.32
N GLU A 146 -43.00 -1.26 15.93
CA GLU A 146 -43.54 -0.19 16.77
C GLU A 146 -44.33 -0.71 17.99
N ASP A 147 -44.09 -0.11 19.15
CA ASP A 147 -45.14 0.05 20.17
C ASP A 147 -45.02 1.47 20.75
N GLU A 148 -46.07 2.24 20.48
CA GLU A 148 -46.36 3.56 21.03
C GLU A 148 -46.38 3.50 22.56
N ASN A 149 -45.55 4.31 23.22
CA ASN A 149 -45.85 4.77 24.58
C ASN A 149 -45.20 6.13 24.79
N GLU A 150 -46.01 7.17 24.56
CA GLU A 150 -45.73 8.54 24.97
C GLU A 150 -45.46 8.57 26.49
N SER A 151 -44.19 8.71 26.86
CA SER A 151 -43.84 9.20 28.20
C SER A 151 -43.72 10.71 28.13
N MET A 152 -44.55 11.37 28.93
CA MET A 152 -44.61 12.81 29.15
C MET A 152 -43.23 13.34 29.56
N ILE A 153 -42.50 13.95 28.63
CA ILE A 153 -41.21 14.60 28.89
C ILE A 153 -41.47 15.97 29.52
N THR A 154 -41.23 16.07 30.82
CA THR A 154 -41.12 17.35 31.52
C THR A 154 -39.87 18.08 30.99
N LEU A 155 -40.06 19.09 30.15
CA LEU A 155 -38.98 19.93 29.64
C LEU A 155 -38.45 20.84 30.75
N GLU A 156 -37.28 20.53 31.28
CA GLU A 156 -36.48 21.45 32.08
C GLU A 156 -35.92 22.57 31.16
N PRO A 157 -36.00 23.86 31.54
CA PRO A 157 -35.58 24.93 30.65
C PRO A 157 -34.08 24.86 30.39
N LEU A 158 -33.71 24.69 29.11
CA LEU A 158 -32.35 24.79 28.60
C LEU A 158 -31.81 26.20 28.85
N ILE A 159 -31.11 26.40 29.96
CA ILE A 159 -30.21 27.53 30.14
C ILE A 159 -28.99 27.22 29.26
N PRO A 160 -28.73 27.96 28.16
CA PRO A 160 -27.55 27.72 27.35
C PRO A 160 -26.31 27.96 28.21
N LYS A 161 -25.51 26.91 28.44
CA LYS A 161 -24.18 27.04 29.01
C LYS A 161 -23.39 27.91 28.04
N ILE A 162 -23.01 29.10 28.47
CA ILE A 162 -22.08 29.95 27.74
C ILE A 162 -20.74 29.20 27.71
N GLU A 163 -20.43 28.55 26.60
CA GLU A 163 -19.15 27.89 26.37
C GLU A 163 -18.03 28.93 26.44
N ASP A 164 -17.05 28.70 27.33
CA ASP A 164 -15.87 29.54 27.43
C ASP A 164 -15.10 29.44 26.09
N PRO A 165 -14.85 30.55 25.38
CA PRO A 165 -14.17 30.53 24.07
C PRO A 165 -12.72 30.02 24.13
N ARG A 166 -12.21 29.65 25.31
CA ARG A 166 -10.90 29.00 25.51
C ARG A 166 -10.96 27.49 25.77
N SER A 167 -12.14 26.89 25.78
CA SER A 167 -12.30 25.44 25.91
C SER A 167 -12.17 24.79 24.54
N TYR A 168 -10.98 24.33 24.19
CA TYR A 168 -10.77 23.45 23.03
C TYR A 168 -11.36 22.08 23.35
N ASP A 169 -12.16 21.54 22.44
CA ASP A 169 -12.72 20.21 22.60
C ASP A 169 -11.66 19.14 22.31
N VAL A 170 -11.87 17.92 22.79
CA VAL A 170 -10.99 16.77 22.55
C VAL A 170 -10.78 16.55 21.05
N LEU A 171 -11.81 16.83 20.25
CA LEU A 171 -11.75 16.76 18.80
C LEU A 171 -10.80 17.80 18.19
N ASP A 172 -10.74 19.02 18.73
CA ASP A 172 -9.83 20.07 18.23
C ASP A 172 -8.37 19.66 18.43
N TYR A 173 -8.06 19.06 19.58
CA TYR A 173 -6.73 18.50 19.83
C TYR A 173 -6.41 17.34 18.90
N PHE A 174 -7.38 16.48 18.61
CA PHE A 174 -7.21 15.39 17.67
C PHE A 174 -6.91 15.92 16.26
N PHE A 175 -7.72 16.85 15.74
CA PHE A 175 -7.50 17.43 14.42
C PHE A 175 -6.20 18.22 14.33
N TYR A 176 -5.84 18.98 15.36
CA TYR A 176 -4.56 19.68 15.43
C TYR A 176 -3.39 18.70 15.40
N SER A 177 -3.45 17.62 16.18
CA SER A 177 -2.41 16.59 16.20
C SER A 177 -2.25 15.90 14.84
N LEU A 178 -3.37 15.63 14.17
CA LEU A 178 -3.40 15.04 12.83
C LEU A 178 -2.80 16.00 11.79
N ALA A 179 -3.16 17.29 11.84
CA ALA A 179 -2.61 18.31 10.95
C ALA A 179 -1.09 18.50 11.13
N VAL A 180 -0.61 18.50 12.37
CA VAL A 180 0.83 18.57 12.68
C VAL A 180 1.55 17.29 12.19
N GLY A 181 0.95 16.12 12.41
CA GLY A 181 1.51 14.85 11.91
C GLY A 181 1.67 14.85 10.39
N LEU A 182 0.62 15.22 9.66
CA LEU A 182 0.62 15.27 8.20
C LEU A 182 1.59 16.32 7.65
N SER A 183 1.72 17.48 8.30
CA SER A 183 2.67 18.50 7.86
C SER A 183 4.13 18.06 8.05
N LEU A 184 4.45 17.39 9.16
CA LEU A 184 5.79 16.85 9.40
C LEU A 184 6.17 15.74 8.41
N THR A 185 5.23 14.87 8.03
CA THR A 185 5.51 13.82 7.02
C THR A 185 5.79 14.42 5.65
N VAL A 186 5.00 15.41 5.22
CA VAL A 186 5.23 16.13 3.95
C VAL A 186 6.60 16.79 3.95
N VAL A 187 6.97 17.48 5.04
CA VAL A 187 8.28 18.12 5.18
C VAL A 187 9.41 17.08 5.11
N GLY A 188 9.28 15.94 5.81
CA GLY A 188 10.25 14.85 5.77
C GLY A 188 10.45 14.25 4.37
N LEU A 189 9.36 14.04 3.63
CA LEU A 189 9.41 13.55 2.24
C LEU A 189 10.09 14.56 1.32
N CYS A 190 9.77 15.86 1.45
CA CYS A 190 10.44 16.93 0.71
C CYS A 190 11.95 16.94 0.96
N PHE A 191 12.38 16.84 2.23
CA PHE A 191 13.80 16.74 2.57
C PHE A 191 14.46 15.49 1.97
N LYS A 192 13.79 14.33 2.00
CA LYS A 192 14.30 13.08 1.38
C LYS A 192 14.49 13.24 -0.13
N VAL A 193 13.53 13.83 -0.84
CA VAL A 193 13.62 14.08 -2.29
C VAL A 193 14.77 15.04 -2.60
N LEU A 194 14.89 16.15 -1.85
CA LEU A 194 15.99 17.10 -2.01
C LEU A 194 17.34 16.45 -1.76
N TRP A 195 17.48 15.67 -0.68
CA TRP A 195 18.70 14.94 -0.35
C TRP A 195 19.09 13.93 -1.43
N SER A 196 18.11 13.16 -1.94
CA SER A 196 18.35 12.19 -3.01
C SER A 196 18.85 12.87 -4.29
N SER A 197 18.29 14.03 -4.62
CA SER A 197 18.66 14.84 -5.80
C SER A 197 20.05 15.44 -5.67
N VAL A 198 20.41 15.93 -4.48
CA VAL A 198 21.76 16.42 -4.17
C VAL A 198 22.78 15.28 -4.24
N ARG A 199 22.47 14.12 -3.65
CA ARG A 199 23.33 12.93 -3.69
C ARG A 199 23.56 12.44 -5.13
N ALA A 200 22.53 12.45 -5.97
CA ALA A 200 22.65 12.11 -7.39
C ALA A 200 23.55 13.09 -8.15
N LYS A 201 23.44 14.40 -7.91
CA LYS A 201 24.32 15.42 -8.50
C LYS A 201 25.77 15.26 -8.05
N ILE A 202 26.02 15.02 -6.77
CA ILE A 202 27.37 14.78 -6.23
C ILE A 202 27.99 13.52 -6.86
N LYS A 203 27.22 12.43 -6.98
CA LYS A 203 27.69 11.18 -7.60
C LYS A 203 28.09 11.38 -9.07
N LYS A 204 27.29 12.14 -9.85
CA LYS A 204 27.61 12.49 -11.24
C LYS A 204 28.88 13.35 -11.37
N LYS A 205 29.10 14.30 -10.45
CA LYS A 205 30.30 15.15 -10.45
C LYS A 205 31.57 14.35 -10.10
N LEU A 206 31.47 13.41 -9.15
CA LEU A 206 32.58 12.53 -8.77
C LEU A 206 32.95 11.50 -9.85
N SER A 207 32.00 11.03 -10.66
CA SER A 207 32.30 10.15 -11.80
C SER A 207 32.93 10.91 -12.98
N SER A 208 32.55 12.17 -13.20
CA SER A 208 33.14 13.02 -14.25
C SER A 208 34.61 13.38 -13.96
N ASN A 209 34.97 13.62 -12.71
CA ASN A 209 36.34 13.98 -12.30
C ASN A 209 37.31 12.78 -12.24
N ARG A 210 36.84 11.54 -12.47
CA ARG A 210 37.66 10.33 -12.43
C ARG A 210 38.08 9.84 -13.83
N LEU A 211 37.62 10.53 -14.88
CA LEU A 211 37.81 10.20 -16.30
C LEU A 211 38.58 11.29 -17.09
N GLY A 212 39.11 12.31 -16.40
CA GLY A 212 40.04 13.30 -16.95
C GLY A 212 41.30 13.34 -16.10
#